data_AF-A0AAE1PZ80-F1
#
_entry.id   AF-A0AAE1PZ80-F1
#
_cell.length_a   1.000
_cell.length_b   1.000
_cell.length_c   1.000
_cell.angle_alpha   90.00
_cell.angle_beta   90.00
_cell.angle_gamma   90.00
#
_symmetry.space_group_name_H-M   'P 1'
#
loop_
_entity.id
_entity.type
_entity.pdbx_description
1 polymer ?
#
loop_
_entity_poly.entity_id
_entity_poly.type
_entity_poly.pdbx_seq_one_letter_code
_entity_poly.pdbx_strand_id
1 'polypeptide(L)'
;MTARNHNQQQQVHHTKNMHEAGFSDSTKKKIEVWKEISEVLQGRGYKVNGNVCDTKMRALRRRYKTIKDNATLSGRGAMKQWQYYHAMDDLFVKKPATQPRVVEGTDPGDTSRATPSSSDTLQPRPTPIPSPVSSVPSPVSPHGESSCDEHGMQPPRKRARPQQQLRSSQLLEGLTSANQERADALNSFLATYKQKQEDGKQQQHQQQQQQQQQQQQEKYLEKVEALHQSKVSLLEGMVRMKNDHCLEIKTLQTNHQNVVQKLQENHQLTVQNLQE
;
A
#
# COMPACT_ATOMS: atom_id res chain seq x y z
N MET A 1 -14.31 0.66 23.04
CA MET A 1 -12.94 0.14 22.82
C MET A 1 -12.25 0.69 21.55
N THR A 2 -12.79 1.73 20.90
CA THR A 2 -12.38 2.20 19.56
C THR A 2 -11.31 3.31 19.57
N ALA A 3 -11.26 4.14 20.62
CA ALA A 3 -10.32 5.26 20.72
C ALA A 3 -8.84 4.83 20.80
N ARG A 4 -8.56 3.71 21.47
CA ARG A 4 -7.20 3.14 21.62
C ARG A 4 -6.65 2.56 20.31
N ASN A 5 -7.54 2.20 19.38
CA ASN A 5 -7.18 1.63 18.08
C ASN A 5 -6.96 2.75 17.04
N HIS A 6 -7.79 3.80 17.09
CA HIS A 6 -7.66 4.98 16.23
C HIS A 6 -6.37 5.79 16.51
N ASN A 7 -5.98 5.93 17.78
CA ASN A 7 -4.74 6.59 18.18
C ASN A 7 -3.49 5.81 17.70
N GLN A 8 -3.54 4.47 17.76
CA GLN A 8 -2.48 3.62 17.21
C GLN A 8 -2.41 3.71 15.68
N GLN A 9 -3.56 3.86 15.00
CA GLN A 9 -3.58 3.96 13.54
C GLN A 9 -2.92 5.23 13.03
N GLN A 10 -3.19 6.35 13.70
CA GLN A 10 -2.54 7.62 13.41
C GLN A 10 -1.03 7.58 13.71
N GLN A 11 -0.61 6.94 14.81
CA GLN A 11 0.82 6.76 15.09
C GLN A 11 1.55 6.00 13.98
N VAL A 12 0.98 4.91 13.45
CA VAL A 12 1.61 4.14 12.37
C VAL A 12 1.70 4.94 11.07
N HIS A 13 0.62 5.63 10.69
CA HIS A 13 0.62 6.47 9.49
C HIS A 13 1.64 7.62 9.60
N HIS A 14 1.77 8.22 10.77
CA HIS A 14 2.74 9.30 10.99
C HIS A 14 4.19 8.80 11.02
N THR A 15 4.42 7.66 11.67
CA THR A 15 5.73 7.00 11.68
C THR A 15 6.11 6.54 10.26
N LYS A 16 5.14 6.16 9.41
CA LYS A 16 5.33 5.83 7.99
C LYS A 16 5.85 7.04 7.20
N ASN A 17 5.13 8.16 7.22
CA ASN A 17 5.48 9.34 6.41
C ASN A 17 6.84 9.93 6.80
N MET A 18 7.26 9.82 8.06
CA MET A 18 8.54 10.35 8.54
C MET A 18 9.70 9.35 8.37
N HIS A 19 9.44 8.03 8.34
CA HIS A 19 10.46 7.04 7.98
C HIS A 19 10.91 7.19 6.52
N GLU A 20 10.01 7.59 5.60
CA GLU A 20 10.38 7.85 4.19
C GLU A 20 11.35 9.03 4.03
N ALA A 21 11.16 10.11 4.80
CA ALA A 21 11.97 11.32 4.68
C ALA A 21 13.32 11.28 5.44
N GLY A 22 13.40 10.55 6.56
CA GLY A 22 14.58 10.57 7.43
C GLY A 22 15.58 9.41 7.26
N PHE A 23 15.19 8.30 6.62
CA PHE A 23 16.06 7.12 6.43
C PHE A 23 16.70 7.03 5.04
N SER A 24 16.42 7.97 4.13
CA SER A 24 17.08 8.11 2.83
C SER A 24 18.45 8.77 2.94
N ASP A 25 18.68 9.59 3.97
CA ASP A 25 19.98 10.18 4.25
C ASP A 25 20.86 9.19 5.02
N SER A 26 21.83 8.59 4.32
CA SER A 26 22.83 7.67 4.90
C SER A 26 23.72 8.31 5.98
N THR A 27 23.62 9.63 6.18
CA THR A 27 24.50 10.42 7.04
C THR A 27 23.98 10.52 8.49
N LYS A 28 22.66 10.38 8.72
CA LYS A 28 22.07 10.53 10.06
C LYS A 28 22.09 9.22 10.85
N LYS A 29 22.38 9.28 12.15
CA LYS A 29 22.29 8.09 13.01
C LYS A 29 20.82 7.73 13.23
N LYS A 30 20.49 6.45 13.11
CA LYS A 30 19.12 5.92 13.31
C LYS A 30 18.47 6.38 14.63
N ILE A 31 19.25 6.57 15.69
CA ILE A 31 18.77 7.06 16.99
C ILE A 31 18.28 8.51 16.89
N GLU A 32 18.98 9.36 16.14
CA GLU A 32 18.62 10.76 15.92
C GLU A 32 17.34 10.86 15.09
N VAL A 33 17.22 10.04 14.04
CA VAL A 33 15.99 9.98 13.23
C VAL A 33 14.78 9.58 14.08
N TRP A 34 14.92 8.59 14.96
CA TRP A 34 13.83 8.22 15.86
C TRP A 34 13.52 9.28 16.91
N LYS A 35 14.52 10.06 17.34
CA LYS A 35 14.34 11.18 18.25
C LYS A 35 13.53 12.29 17.57
N GLU A 36 13.91 12.71 16.37
CA GLU A 36 13.17 13.69 15.56
C GLU A 36 11.71 13.24 15.34
N ILE A 37 11.50 11.98 14.99
CA ILE A 37 10.15 11.40 14.82
C ILE A 37 9.34 11.49 16.13
N SER A 38 9.98 11.20 17.27
CA SER A 38 9.31 11.27 18.56
C SER A 38 8.95 12.69 18.97
N GLU A 39 9.78 13.67 18.65
CA GLU A 39 9.51 15.10 18.91
C GLU A 39 8.31 15.59 18.09
N VAL A 40 8.23 15.20 16.80
CA VAL A 40 7.06 15.51 15.95
C VAL A 40 5.78 14.86 16.48
N LEU A 41 5.87 13.62 16.97
CA LEU A 41 4.73 12.93 17.60
C LEU A 41 4.32 13.61 18.92
N GLN A 42 5.28 14.06 19.72
CA GLN A 42 5.00 14.81 20.95
C GLN A 42 4.31 16.15 20.66
N GLY A 43 4.73 16.88 19.62
CA GLY A 43 4.08 18.11 19.18
C GLY A 43 2.61 17.93 18.76
N ARG A 44 2.20 16.70 18.44
CA ARG A 44 0.81 16.34 18.09
C ARG A 44 0.02 15.75 19.27
N GLY A 45 0.57 15.80 20.48
CA GLY A 45 -0.06 15.34 21.71
C GLY A 45 0.22 13.88 22.08
N TYR A 46 1.15 13.20 21.40
CA TYR A 46 1.51 11.81 21.73
C TYR A 46 2.70 11.76 22.70
N LYS A 47 2.50 11.19 23.89
CA LYS A 47 3.58 10.98 24.87
C LYS A 47 4.44 9.75 24.51
N VAL A 48 5.27 9.86 23.47
CA VAL A 48 6.10 8.78 22.95
C VAL A 48 7.57 9.20 22.82
N ASN A 49 8.49 8.27 23.08
CA ASN A 49 9.94 8.48 22.93
C ASN A 49 10.47 7.75 21.68
N GLY A 50 11.65 8.14 21.19
CA GLY A 50 12.27 7.51 20.01
C GLY A 50 12.41 5.99 20.10
N ASN A 51 12.77 5.46 21.27
CA ASN A 51 12.86 4.00 21.51
C ASN A 51 11.52 3.28 21.37
N VAL A 52 10.43 3.93 21.78
CA VAL A 52 9.06 3.40 21.63
C VAL A 52 8.68 3.35 20.15
N CYS A 53 9.07 4.37 19.39
CA CYS A 53 8.84 4.45 17.95
C CYS A 53 9.61 3.36 17.18
N ASP A 54 10.90 3.15 17.49
CA ASP A 54 11.71 2.08 16.89
C ASP A 54 11.12 0.69 17.21
N THR A 55 10.74 0.45 18.47
CA THR A 55 10.13 -0.82 18.89
C THR A 55 8.82 -1.08 18.15
N LYS A 56 7.97 -0.06 18.03
CA LYS A 56 6.71 -0.15 17.28
C LYS A 56 6.96 -0.44 15.80
N MET A 57 7.90 0.28 15.16
CA MET A 57 8.24 0.06 13.75
C MET A 57 8.79 -1.36 13.51
N ARG A 58 9.68 -1.88 14.39
CA ARG A 58 10.17 -3.26 14.30
C ARG A 58 9.04 -4.29 14.42
N ALA A 59 8.09 -4.06 15.33
CA ALA A 59 6.93 -4.94 15.50
C ALA A 59 6.03 -4.95 14.26
N LEU A 60 5.76 -3.77 13.69
CA LEU A 60 5.00 -3.63 12.46
C LEU A 60 5.70 -4.34 11.30
N ARG A 61 7.03 -4.16 11.14
CA ARG A 61 7.81 -4.81 10.08
C ARG A 61 7.76 -6.34 10.18
N ARG A 62 7.92 -6.88 11.39
CA ARG A 62 7.78 -8.33 11.63
C ARG A 62 6.39 -8.83 11.21
N ARG A 63 5.34 -8.13 11.64
CA ARG A 63 3.96 -8.51 11.30
C ARG A 63 3.69 -8.45 9.80
N TYR A 64 4.16 -7.40 9.12
CA TYR A 64 4.08 -7.26 7.66
C TYR A 64 4.71 -8.47 6.96
N LYS A 65 5.94 -8.82 7.34
CA LYS A 65 6.66 -9.95 6.74
C LYS A 65 5.93 -11.27 6.93
N THR A 66 5.47 -11.57 8.15
CA THR A 66 4.64 -12.76 8.42
C THR A 66 3.36 -12.81 7.57
N ILE A 67 2.67 -11.68 7.40
CA ILE A 67 1.45 -11.63 6.58
C ILE A 67 1.78 -11.87 5.10
N LYS A 68 2.88 -11.29 4.61
CA LYS A 68 3.33 -11.46 3.22
C LYS A 68 3.76 -12.91 2.94
N ASP A 69 4.53 -13.51 3.84
CA ASP A 69 5.01 -14.90 3.73
C ASP A 69 3.84 -15.90 3.82
N ASN A 70 2.85 -15.65 4.69
CA ASN A 70 1.66 -16.50 4.75
C ASN A 70 0.77 -16.38 3.51
N ALA A 71 0.76 -15.21 2.87
CA ALA A 71 -0.04 -14.99 1.67
C ALA A 71 0.52 -15.72 0.44
N THR A 72 1.85 -15.92 0.35
CA THR A 72 2.47 -16.71 -0.73
C THR A 72 2.23 -18.21 -0.56
N LEU A 73 2.13 -18.70 0.68
CA LEU A 73 1.91 -20.12 1.01
C LEU A 73 0.44 -20.56 0.92
N SER A 74 -0.51 -19.76 1.42
CA SER A 74 -1.93 -20.16 1.55
C SER A 74 -2.84 -19.67 0.42
N GLY A 75 -2.34 -18.88 -0.53
CA GLY A 75 -3.06 -18.54 -1.77
C GLY A 75 -4.40 -17.77 -1.63
N ARG A 76 -4.84 -17.37 -0.43
CA ARG A 76 -6.06 -16.55 -0.25
C ARG A 76 -6.13 -15.87 1.13
N GLY A 77 -6.25 -14.53 1.13
CA GLY A 77 -7.03 -13.79 2.13
C GLY A 77 -6.28 -13.04 3.25
N ALA A 78 -5.08 -13.43 3.68
CA ALA A 78 -4.43 -12.82 4.85
C ALA A 78 -4.08 -11.32 4.69
N MET A 79 -3.85 -10.87 3.45
CA MET A 79 -3.50 -9.48 3.13
C MET A 79 -4.64 -8.49 3.46
N LYS A 80 -5.91 -8.91 3.36
CA LYS A 80 -7.07 -8.02 3.53
C LYS A 80 -7.42 -7.72 4.99
N GLN A 81 -6.87 -8.45 5.96
CA GLN A 81 -7.28 -8.35 7.36
C GLN A 81 -6.46 -7.39 8.20
N TRP A 82 -5.31 -6.90 7.70
CA TRP A 82 -4.46 -6.01 8.47
C TRP A 82 -4.55 -4.58 7.94
N GLN A 83 -5.14 -3.68 8.75
CA GLN A 83 -5.38 -2.27 8.39
C GLN A 83 -4.11 -1.47 8.03
N TYR A 84 -2.92 -2.01 8.35
CA TYR A 84 -1.63 -1.41 8.01
C TYR A 84 -0.93 -2.08 6.84
N TYR A 85 -1.55 -3.08 6.19
CA TYR A 85 -0.91 -3.87 5.15
C TYR A 85 -0.49 -3.02 3.97
N HIS A 86 -1.42 -2.32 3.32
CA HIS A 86 -1.11 -1.42 2.20
C HIS A 86 -0.11 -0.34 2.59
N ALA A 87 -0.28 0.24 3.78
CA ALA A 87 0.61 1.27 4.26
C ALA A 87 2.07 0.79 4.42
N MET A 88 2.26 -0.46 4.84
CA MET A 88 3.56 -1.10 4.96
C MET A 88 4.07 -1.65 3.63
N ASP A 89 3.19 -2.12 2.75
CA ASP A 89 3.55 -2.60 1.42
C ASP A 89 4.16 -1.47 0.58
N ASP A 90 3.54 -0.28 0.58
CA ASP A 90 4.10 0.91 -0.08
C ASP A 90 5.53 1.23 0.39
N LEU A 91 5.78 1.10 1.71
CA LEU A 91 7.07 1.41 2.33
C LEU A 91 8.18 0.43 1.91
N PHE A 92 7.84 -0.83 1.66
CA PHE A 92 8.83 -1.88 1.38
C PHE A 92 8.92 -2.25 -0.10
N VAL A 93 7.88 -2.01 -0.90
CA VAL A 93 7.87 -2.28 -2.35
C VAL A 93 8.58 -1.17 -3.14
N LYS A 94 8.56 0.09 -2.66
CA LYS A 94 9.22 1.23 -3.33
C LYS A 94 10.75 1.27 -3.24
N LYS A 95 11.41 0.26 -2.64
CA LYS A 95 12.86 0.11 -2.78
C LYS A 95 13.14 -0.75 -4.01
N PRO A 96 13.69 -0.21 -5.12
CA PRO A 96 14.29 -1.08 -6.11
C PRO A 96 15.35 -1.89 -5.38
N ALA A 97 15.14 -3.21 -5.29
CA ALA A 97 16.18 -4.12 -4.89
C ALA A 97 17.38 -3.82 -5.79
N THR A 98 18.47 -3.39 -5.18
CA THR A 98 19.80 -3.36 -5.80
C THR A 98 19.94 -4.63 -6.64
N GLN A 99 20.05 -4.44 -7.95
CA GLN A 99 20.27 -5.54 -8.88
C GLN A 99 21.49 -6.32 -8.41
N PRO A 100 21.46 -7.66 -8.36
CA PRO A 100 22.67 -8.42 -8.13
C PRO A 100 23.62 -8.13 -9.30
N ARG A 101 24.77 -7.53 -8.98
CA ARG A 101 25.89 -7.39 -9.91
C ARG A 101 26.27 -8.79 -10.36
N VAL A 102 25.92 -9.14 -11.59
CA VAL A 102 26.49 -10.30 -12.29
C VAL A 102 27.98 -10.04 -12.36
N VAL A 103 28.75 -10.78 -11.56
CA VAL A 103 30.20 -10.86 -11.70
C VAL A 103 30.42 -11.91 -12.78
N GLU A 104 30.65 -11.43 -13.99
CA GLU A 104 31.10 -12.26 -15.11
C GLU A 104 32.51 -12.73 -14.78
N GLY A 105 32.61 -14.00 -14.37
CA GLY A 105 33.86 -14.67 -14.07
C GLY A 105 34.54 -15.07 -15.36
N THR A 106 35.73 -14.55 -15.59
CA THR A 106 36.71 -15.10 -16.52
C THR A 106 37.73 -15.88 -15.68
N ASP A 107 37.62 -17.21 -15.70
CA ASP A 107 38.65 -18.18 -15.31
C ASP A 107 39.92 -18.03 -16.20
N PRO A 108 41.13 -18.55 -15.87
CA PRO A 108 41.38 -19.81 -15.13
C PRO A 108 42.61 -19.82 -14.19
N GLY A 109 42.75 -20.85 -13.34
CA GLY A 109 43.98 -21.09 -12.59
C GLY A 109 43.95 -22.16 -11.49
N ASP A 110 44.02 -23.41 -11.91
CA ASP A 110 44.66 -24.61 -11.32
C ASP A 110 45.15 -24.58 -9.84
N THR A 111 44.70 -25.53 -9.01
CA THR A 111 45.54 -26.52 -8.29
C THR A 111 44.69 -27.42 -7.37
N SER A 112 44.76 -28.72 -7.68
CA SER A 112 44.42 -29.96 -6.95
C SER A 112 44.42 -29.97 -5.40
N ARG A 113 43.55 -30.80 -4.78
CA ARG A 113 43.86 -32.21 -4.38
C ARG A 113 42.92 -32.78 -3.28
N ALA A 114 42.61 -34.08 -3.45
CA ALA A 114 42.19 -35.12 -2.49
C ALA A 114 40.69 -35.33 -2.15
N THR A 115 40.07 -36.23 -2.91
CA THR A 115 39.07 -37.24 -2.51
C THR A 115 39.66 -38.30 -1.54
N PRO A 116 38.85 -39.10 -0.82
CA PRO A 116 38.44 -40.43 -1.35
C PRO A 116 36.95 -40.79 -1.01
N SER A 117 36.18 -41.39 -1.93
CA SER A 117 35.95 -42.86 -2.06
C SER A 117 34.83 -43.38 -1.13
N SER A 118 33.82 -44.18 -1.51
CA SER A 118 33.47 -44.91 -2.73
C SER A 118 32.01 -45.37 -2.67
N SER A 119 31.40 -45.50 -3.87
CA SER A 119 30.51 -46.55 -4.46
C SER A 119 29.34 -47.14 -3.66
N ASP A 120 28.23 -47.65 -4.20
CA ASP A 120 27.84 -48.26 -5.49
C ASP A 120 26.27 -48.29 -5.44
N THR A 121 25.49 -47.84 -6.43
CA THR A 121 24.96 -48.63 -7.58
C THR A 121 23.56 -49.25 -7.36
N LEU A 122 22.75 -49.12 -8.41
CA LEU A 122 21.48 -49.81 -8.75
C LEU A 122 20.15 -49.18 -8.30
N GLN A 123 19.44 -48.65 -9.31
CA GLN A 123 17.98 -48.70 -9.46
C GLN A 123 17.41 -50.10 -9.12
N PRO A 124 16.13 -50.22 -8.67
CA PRO A 124 15.04 -50.35 -9.65
C PRO A 124 13.69 -49.73 -9.25
N ARG A 125 12.92 -49.38 -10.28
CA ARG A 125 11.45 -49.29 -10.29
C ARG A 125 10.82 -50.68 -10.07
N PRO A 126 9.72 -50.80 -9.31
CA PRO A 126 8.48 -51.42 -9.85
C PRO A 126 7.21 -50.72 -9.31
N THR A 127 6.29 -50.23 -10.16
CA THR A 127 5.00 -50.83 -10.60
C THR A 127 3.97 -51.23 -9.53
N PRO A 128 2.66 -51.07 -9.82
CA PRO A 128 1.55 -51.01 -8.86
C PRO A 128 0.87 -52.37 -8.65
N ILE A 129 0.35 -52.64 -7.44
CA ILE A 129 -0.49 -53.82 -7.15
C ILE A 129 -1.46 -53.51 -5.97
N PRO A 130 -2.46 -54.36 -5.62
CA PRO A 130 -3.86 -54.23 -6.04
C PRO A 130 -4.88 -54.29 -4.86
N SER A 131 -6.16 -54.29 -5.20
CA SER A 131 -7.34 -54.55 -4.36
C SER A 131 -7.32 -55.89 -3.59
N PRO A 132 -8.26 -56.07 -2.64
CA PRO A 132 -9.01 -57.32 -2.59
C PRO A 132 -10.52 -57.10 -2.79
N VAL A 133 -11.10 -58.11 -3.43
CA VAL A 133 -12.47 -58.27 -3.90
C VAL A 133 -13.41 -58.84 -2.83
N SER A 134 -14.69 -58.50 -2.93
CA SER A 134 -15.84 -59.38 -2.63
C SER A 134 -17.08 -58.72 -3.26
N SER A 135 -17.50 -59.12 -4.47
CA SER A 135 -18.41 -60.25 -4.75
C SER A 135 -19.79 -60.06 -4.12
N VAL A 136 -20.82 -59.74 -4.92
CA VAL A 136 -21.95 -60.63 -5.31
C VAL A 136 -22.83 -59.87 -6.35
N PRO A 137 -23.33 -60.53 -7.42
CA PRO A 137 -24.09 -59.90 -8.51
C PRO A 137 -25.62 -60.04 -8.37
N SER A 138 -26.34 -59.28 -9.19
CA SER A 138 -27.79 -59.35 -9.45
C SER A 138 -28.30 -60.76 -9.80
N PRO A 139 -29.63 -60.95 -9.73
CA PRO A 139 -30.28 -61.57 -10.89
C PRO A 139 -31.60 -60.92 -11.33
N VAL A 140 -31.75 -61.02 -12.64
CA VAL A 140 -32.88 -60.89 -13.55
C VAL A 140 -34.20 -61.57 -13.13
N SER A 141 -35.29 -61.06 -13.71
CA SER A 141 -36.67 -61.54 -13.74
C SER A 141 -36.86 -63.04 -14.01
N PRO A 142 -38.06 -63.57 -13.72
CA PRO A 142 -38.82 -64.21 -14.79
C PRO A 142 -40.33 -63.90 -14.81
N HIS A 143 -40.90 -64.21 -15.97
CA HIS A 143 -42.27 -64.10 -16.44
C HIS A 143 -43.31 -64.91 -15.64
N GLY A 144 -44.59 -64.57 -15.81
CA GLY A 144 -45.72 -65.47 -15.50
C GLY A 144 -47.09 -64.81 -15.70
N GLU A 145 -47.73 -65.11 -16.82
CA GLU A 145 -49.15 -64.86 -17.10
C GLU A 145 -50.05 -65.82 -16.29
N SER A 146 -51.21 -65.36 -15.80
CA SER A 146 -52.45 -66.12 -15.50
C SER A 146 -53.45 -65.12 -14.85
N SER A 147 -54.58 -64.71 -15.45
CA SER A 147 -55.89 -65.42 -15.53
C SER A 147 -56.26 -66.10 -14.19
N CYS A 148 -57.40 -65.91 -13.51
CA CYS A 148 -58.76 -65.45 -13.83
C CYS A 148 -59.53 -65.10 -12.51
N ASP A 149 -60.74 -64.57 -12.68
CA ASP A 149 -61.91 -64.59 -11.77
C ASP A 149 -62.19 -63.44 -10.76
N GLU A 150 -63.11 -62.60 -11.21
CA GLU A 150 -64.37 -62.14 -10.61
C GLU A 150 -64.71 -62.51 -9.14
N HIS A 151 -65.11 -61.50 -8.35
CA HIS A 151 -66.37 -61.39 -7.56
C HIS A 151 -66.18 -60.47 -6.34
N GLY A 152 -67.07 -59.47 -6.18
CA GLY A 152 -67.34 -58.88 -4.86
C GLY A 152 -67.45 -57.36 -4.81
N MET A 153 -68.60 -56.83 -5.24
CA MET A 153 -69.07 -55.47 -4.92
C MET A 153 -69.05 -55.23 -3.39
N GLN A 154 -68.35 -54.19 -2.93
CA GLN A 154 -68.59 -53.57 -1.63
C GLN A 154 -68.89 -52.08 -1.79
N PRO A 155 -69.91 -51.55 -1.10
CA PRO A 155 -70.33 -50.16 -1.25
C PRO A 155 -69.35 -49.20 -0.55
N PRO A 156 -69.17 -47.98 -1.09
CA PRO A 156 -68.24 -47.02 -0.52
C PRO A 156 -68.84 -46.45 0.77
N ARG A 157 -68.21 -46.77 1.92
CA ARG A 157 -68.47 -46.06 3.17
C ARG A 157 -68.02 -44.61 3.01
N LYS A 158 -68.99 -43.69 2.92
CA LYS A 158 -68.79 -42.23 2.97
C LYS A 158 -68.14 -41.85 4.29
N ARG A 159 -66.81 -41.79 4.31
CA ARG A 159 -66.03 -41.31 5.46
C ARG A 159 -65.89 -39.79 5.35
N ALA A 160 -66.22 -39.11 6.43
CA ALA A 160 -66.12 -37.66 6.61
C ALA A 160 -64.77 -37.12 6.08
N ARG A 161 -64.83 -36.33 5.00
CA ARG A 161 -63.67 -35.71 4.34
C ARG A 161 -63.58 -34.15 4.40
N PRO A 162 -64.23 -33.39 5.29
CA PRO A 162 -64.03 -31.93 5.31
C PRO A 162 -62.64 -31.48 5.78
N GLN A 163 -62.01 -32.20 6.73
CA GLN A 163 -60.74 -31.76 7.33
C GLN A 163 -59.51 -31.96 6.44
N GLN A 164 -59.53 -32.92 5.51
CA GLN A 164 -58.36 -33.23 4.69
C GLN A 164 -58.14 -32.18 3.59
N GLN A 165 -59.21 -31.61 3.02
CA GLN A 165 -59.13 -30.55 2.00
C GLN A 165 -58.63 -29.22 2.58
N LEU A 166 -59.01 -28.88 3.82
CA LEU A 166 -58.57 -27.65 4.47
C LEU A 166 -57.06 -27.67 4.78
N ARG A 167 -56.52 -28.82 5.20
CA ARG A 167 -55.07 -29.01 5.41
C ARG A 167 -54.27 -28.99 4.10
N SER A 168 -54.80 -29.53 3.01
CA SER A 168 -54.11 -29.46 1.70
C SER A 168 -54.06 -28.05 1.14
N SER A 169 -55.10 -27.25 1.35
CA SER A 169 -55.14 -25.83 0.95
C SER A 169 -54.08 -25.01 1.69
N GLN A 170 -54.00 -25.16 3.01
CA GLN A 170 -53.04 -24.45 3.86
C GLN A 170 -51.59 -24.81 3.55
N LEU A 171 -51.31 -26.08 3.20
CA LEU A 171 -49.99 -26.52 2.76
C LEU A 171 -49.59 -25.93 1.41
N LEU A 172 -50.53 -25.84 0.46
CA LEU A 172 -50.27 -25.24 -0.86
C LEU A 172 -50.04 -23.73 -0.75
N GLU A 173 -50.84 -23.02 0.06
CA GLU A 173 -50.63 -21.60 0.36
C GLU A 173 -49.27 -21.34 1.00
N GLY A 174 -48.87 -22.17 1.99
CA GLY A 174 -47.56 -22.07 2.62
C GLY A 174 -46.39 -22.26 1.64
N LEU A 175 -46.53 -23.18 0.67
CA LEU A 175 -45.53 -23.38 -0.39
C LEU A 175 -45.47 -22.20 -1.35
N THR A 176 -46.62 -21.61 -1.72
CA THR A 176 -46.65 -20.42 -2.58
C THR A 176 -46.06 -19.20 -1.89
N SER A 177 -46.34 -19.00 -0.59
CA SER A 177 -45.77 -17.92 0.21
C SER A 177 -44.26 -18.07 0.36
N ALA A 178 -43.78 -19.28 0.68
CA ALA A 178 -42.34 -19.55 0.81
C ALA A 178 -41.59 -19.38 -0.53
N ASN A 179 -42.22 -19.70 -1.65
CA ASN A 179 -41.63 -19.45 -2.98
C ASN A 179 -41.66 -17.97 -3.36
N GLN A 180 -42.72 -17.24 -2.99
CA GLN A 180 -42.81 -15.79 -3.18
C GLN A 180 -41.73 -15.05 -2.38
N GLU A 181 -41.55 -15.41 -1.11
CA GLU A 181 -40.50 -14.85 -0.24
C GLU A 181 -39.09 -15.09 -0.81
N ARG A 182 -38.85 -16.26 -1.40
CA ARG A 182 -37.58 -16.55 -2.10
C ARG A 182 -37.38 -15.67 -3.34
N ALA A 183 -38.43 -15.45 -4.13
CA ALA A 183 -38.37 -14.58 -5.29
C ALA A 183 -38.10 -13.12 -4.89
N ASP A 184 -38.75 -12.64 -3.83
CA ASP A 184 -38.56 -11.28 -3.29
C ASP A 184 -37.15 -11.10 -2.70
N ALA A 185 -36.61 -12.13 -2.03
CA ALA A 185 -35.23 -12.12 -1.54
C ALA A 185 -34.21 -12.03 -2.69
N LEU A 186 -34.42 -12.75 -3.80
CA LEU A 186 -33.56 -12.67 -4.98
C LEU A 186 -33.64 -11.30 -5.66
N ASN A 187 -34.85 -10.75 -5.81
CA ASN A 187 -35.06 -9.42 -6.37
C ASN A 187 -34.38 -8.33 -5.52
N SER A 188 -34.51 -8.42 -4.19
CA SER A 188 -33.84 -7.52 -3.24
C SER A 188 -32.31 -7.63 -3.33
N PHE A 189 -31.77 -8.84 -3.45
CA PHE A 189 -30.34 -9.05 -3.64
C PHE A 189 -29.82 -8.43 -4.94
N LEU A 190 -30.53 -8.63 -6.06
CA LEU A 190 -30.17 -8.04 -7.36
C LEU A 190 -30.24 -6.50 -7.32
N ALA A 191 -31.26 -5.93 -6.68
CA ALA A 191 -31.36 -4.49 -6.49
C ALA A 191 -30.18 -3.94 -5.67
N THR A 192 -29.85 -4.59 -4.56
CA THR A 192 -28.70 -4.22 -3.71
C THR A 192 -27.37 -4.34 -4.48
N TYR A 193 -27.21 -5.37 -5.32
CA TYR A 193 -26.01 -5.55 -6.13
C TYR A 193 -25.84 -4.44 -7.18
N LYS A 194 -26.92 -4.06 -7.86
CA LYS A 194 -26.92 -2.93 -8.81
C LYS A 194 -26.59 -1.61 -8.12
N GLN A 195 -27.23 -1.34 -6.98
CA GLN A 195 -26.96 -0.14 -6.18
C GLN A 195 -25.47 -0.05 -5.79
N LYS A 196 -24.87 -1.14 -5.30
CA LYS A 196 -23.43 -1.14 -4.97
C LYS A 196 -22.52 -0.87 -6.16
N GLN A 197 -22.91 -1.31 -7.36
CA GLN A 197 -22.14 -0.96 -8.56
C GLN A 197 -22.26 0.53 -8.90
N GLU A 198 -23.46 1.10 -8.78
CA GLU A 198 -23.69 2.52 -9.02
C GLU A 198 -23.00 3.39 -7.97
N ASP A 199 -23.11 3.04 -6.69
CA ASP A 199 -22.42 3.70 -5.60
C ASP A 199 -20.89 3.66 -5.81
N GLY A 200 -20.35 2.52 -6.27
CA GLY A 200 -18.93 2.39 -6.61
C GLY A 200 -18.52 3.35 -7.74
N LYS A 201 -19.34 3.47 -8.78
CA LYS A 201 -19.10 4.43 -9.89
C LYS A 201 -19.22 5.88 -9.42
N GLN A 202 -20.23 6.20 -8.61
CA GLN A 202 -20.42 7.54 -8.05
C GLN A 202 -19.25 7.92 -7.15
N GLN A 203 -18.80 7.01 -6.29
CA GLN A 203 -17.66 7.22 -5.41
C GLN A 203 -16.37 7.45 -6.22
N GLN A 204 -16.16 6.67 -7.30
CA GLN A 204 -15.02 6.87 -8.20
C GLN A 204 -15.08 8.23 -8.90
N HIS A 205 -16.25 8.63 -9.39
CA HIS A 205 -16.44 9.94 -10.03
C HIS A 205 -16.21 11.10 -9.04
N GLN A 206 -16.73 10.98 -7.82
CA GLN A 206 -16.51 11.97 -6.76
C GLN A 206 -15.04 12.07 -6.38
N GLN A 207 -14.33 10.93 -6.27
CA GLN A 207 -12.89 10.91 -6.00
C GLN A 207 -12.11 11.57 -7.14
N GLN A 208 -12.50 11.32 -8.39
CA GLN A 208 -11.87 11.95 -9.56
C GLN A 208 -12.09 13.46 -9.58
N GLN A 209 -13.30 13.95 -9.25
CA GLN A 209 -13.55 15.38 -9.11
C GLN A 209 -12.69 16.03 -8.02
N GLN A 210 -12.55 15.38 -6.85
CA GLN A 210 -11.70 15.88 -5.78
C GLN A 210 -10.22 15.96 -6.21
N GLN A 211 -9.72 14.94 -6.92
CA GLN A 211 -8.37 14.98 -7.48
C GLN A 211 -8.18 16.12 -8.49
N GLN A 212 -9.16 16.36 -9.37
CA GLN A 212 -9.10 17.47 -10.31
C GLN A 212 -9.06 18.82 -9.58
N GLN A 213 -9.86 19.01 -8.53
CA GLN A 213 -9.81 20.23 -7.72
C GLN A 213 -8.45 20.41 -7.03
N GLN A 214 -7.88 19.33 -6.49
CA GLN A 214 -6.53 19.38 -5.90
C GLN A 214 -5.47 19.77 -6.92
N GLN A 215 -5.50 19.17 -8.12
CA GLN A 215 -4.57 19.52 -9.21
C GLN A 215 -4.72 20.99 -9.64
N GLN A 216 -5.94 21.52 -9.67
CA GLN A 216 -6.16 22.95 -9.96
C GLN A 216 -5.56 23.85 -8.88
N GLN A 217 -5.74 23.50 -7.60
CA GLN A 217 -5.14 24.23 -6.49
C GLN A 217 -3.61 24.18 -6.53
N GLU A 218 -3.03 23.01 -6.81
CA GLU A 218 -1.58 22.83 -6.93
C GLU A 218 -1.00 23.68 -8.06
N LYS A 219 -1.63 23.68 -9.24
CA LYS A 219 -1.24 24.54 -10.36
C LYS A 219 -1.33 26.03 -10.01
N TYR A 220 -2.34 26.43 -9.25
CA TYR A 220 -2.46 27.82 -8.80
C TYR A 220 -1.31 28.18 -7.85
N LEU A 221 -1.00 27.29 -6.89
CA LEU A 221 0.09 27.48 -5.95
C LEU A 221 1.45 27.57 -6.65
N GLU A 222 1.72 26.68 -7.61
CA GLU A 222 2.93 26.69 -8.43
C GLU A 222 3.08 28.03 -9.19
N LYS A 223 1.99 28.56 -9.75
CA LYS A 223 2.00 29.87 -10.41
C LYS A 223 2.31 31.01 -9.45
N VAL A 224 1.79 30.96 -8.23
CA VAL A 224 2.09 31.94 -7.19
C VAL A 224 3.56 31.85 -6.77
N GLU A 225 4.10 30.64 -6.64
CA GLU A 225 5.50 30.41 -6.30
C GLU A 225 6.43 30.91 -7.40
N ALA A 226 6.14 30.62 -8.68
CA ALA A 226 6.91 31.12 -9.81
C ALA A 226 6.91 32.66 -9.86
N LEU A 227 5.76 33.29 -9.59
CA LEU A 227 5.66 34.75 -9.48
C LEU A 227 6.52 35.27 -8.33
N HIS A 228 6.48 34.61 -7.17
CA HIS A 228 7.29 34.97 -6.01
C HIS A 228 8.79 34.88 -6.32
N GLN A 229 9.24 33.76 -6.90
CA GLN A 229 10.64 33.54 -7.29
C GLN A 229 11.10 34.58 -8.31
N SER A 230 10.28 34.92 -9.31
CA SER A 230 10.57 36.00 -10.26
C SER A 230 10.73 37.35 -9.56
N LYS A 231 9.87 37.65 -8.59
CA LYS A 231 9.93 38.89 -7.79
C LYS A 231 11.20 38.95 -6.94
N VAL A 232 11.58 37.84 -6.31
CA VAL A 232 12.83 37.73 -5.53
C VAL A 232 14.04 37.94 -6.42
N SER A 233 14.10 37.27 -7.58
CA SER A 233 15.20 37.42 -8.54
C SER A 233 15.39 38.87 -9.01
N LEU A 234 14.29 39.58 -9.27
CA LEU A 234 14.32 41.00 -9.63
C LEU A 234 14.89 41.86 -8.50
N LEU A 235 14.45 41.63 -7.25
CA LEU A 235 14.94 42.37 -6.08
C LEU A 235 16.43 42.12 -5.85
N GLU A 236 16.88 40.88 -5.96
CA GLU A 236 18.31 40.55 -5.87
C GLU A 236 19.12 41.25 -6.96
N GLY A 237 18.62 41.31 -8.19
CA GLY A 237 19.24 42.07 -9.28
C GLY A 237 19.39 43.55 -8.95
N MET A 238 18.34 44.16 -8.40
CA MET A 238 18.37 45.57 -7.97
C MET A 238 19.36 45.82 -6.83
N VAL A 239 19.45 44.89 -5.87
CA VAL A 239 20.40 44.98 -4.76
C VAL A 239 21.84 44.86 -5.29
N ARG A 240 22.10 43.92 -6.20
CA ARG A 240 23.42 43.77 -6.85
C ARG A 240 23.86 45.06 -7.55
N MET A 241 23.00 45.64 -8.39
CA MET A 241 23.31 46.90 -9.09
C MET A 241 23.61 48.06 -8.14
N LYS A 242 22.85 48.18 -7.03
CA LYS A 242 23.12 49.21 -6.02
C LYS A 242 24.46 49.00 -5.31
N ASN A 243 24.81 47.75 -5.03
CA ASN A 243 26.09 47.43 -4.42
C ASN A 243 27.25 47.73 -5.38
N ASP A 244 27.13 47.38 -6.66
CA ASP A 244 28.15 47.67 -7.68
C ASP A 244 28.37 49.18 -7.84
N HIS A 245 27.28 49.96 -7.91
CA HIS A 245 27.36 51.42 -7.98
C HIS A 245 28.00 52.03 -6.71
N CYS A 246 27.70 51.47 -5.53
CA CYS A 246 28.32 51.89 -4.27
C CYS A 246 29.83 51.59 -4.26
N LEU A 247 30.25 50.44 -4.81
CA LEU A 247 31.67 50.10 -4.96
C LEU A 247 32.37 51.03 -5.93
N GLU A 248 31.75 51.36 -7.06
CA GLU A 248 32.30 52.30 -8.05
C GLU A 248 32.49 53.70 -7.45
N ILE A 249 31.49 54.22 -6.73
CA ILE A 249 31.60 55.49 -6.00
C ILE A 249 32.76 55.45 -5.00
N LYS A 250 32.89 54.38 -4.21
CA LYS A 250 34.00 54.22 -3.26
C LYS A 250 35.36 54.21 -3.96
N THR A 251 35.49 53.51 -5.08
CA THR A 251 36.73 53.51 -5.87
C THR A 251 37.08 54.91 -6.39
N LEU A 252 36.09 55.66 -6.90
CA LEU A 252 36.29 57.04 -7.33
C LEU A 252 36.71 57.95 -6.18
N GLN A 253 36.11 57.80 -5.00
CA GLN A 253 36.49 58.54 -3.79
C GLN A 253 37.93 58.26 -3.37
N THR A 254 38.34 56.98 -3.34
CA THR A 254 39.72 56.57 -3.04
C THR A 254 40.71 57.15 -4.05
N ASN A 255 40.40 57.08 -5.34
CA ASN A 255 41.25 57.65 -6.39
C ASN A 255 41.41 59.17 -6.23
N HIS A 256 40.32 59.88 -5.92
CA HIS A 256 40.35 61.31 -5.65
C HIS A 256 41.24 61.64 -4.44
N GLN A 257 41.09 60.92 -3.33
CA GLN A 257 41.93 61.10 -2.13
C GLN A 257 43.42 60.90 -2.46
N ASN A 258 43.76 59.86 -3.24
CA ASN A 258 45.13 59.60 -3.68
C ASN A 258 45.71 60.77 -4.51
N VAL A 259 44.91 61.36 -5.40
CA VAL A 259 45.34 62.52 -6.20
C VAL A 259 45.58 63.74 -5.31
N VAL A 260 44.66 64.03 -4.38
CA VAL A 260 44.80 65.14 -3.43
C VAL A 260 46.06 64.98 -2.59
N GLN A 261 46.32 63.77 -2.07
CA GLN A 261 47.51 63.48 -1.28
C GLN A 261 48.80 63.72 -2.09
N LYS A 262 48.88 63.23 -3.34
CA LYS A 262 50.03 63.47 -4.21
C LYS A 262 50.27 64.96 -4.49
N LEU A 263 49.21 65.75 -4.65
CA LEU A 263 49.33 67.19 -4.82
C LEU A 263 49.87 67.88 -3.56
N GLN A 264 49.43 67.43 -2.38
CA GLN A 264 49.95 67.93 -1.10
C GLN A 264 51.44 67.60 -0.93
N GLU A 265 51.84 66.37 -1.24
CA GLU A 265 53.25 65.94 -1.21
C GLU A 265 54.11 66.76 -2.17
N ASN A 266 53.67 66.93 -3.42
CA ASN A 266 54.37 67.78 -4.40
C ASN A 266 54.49 69.25 -3.96
N HIS A 267 53.44 69.79 -3.34
CA HIS A 267 53.48 71.15 -2.80
C HIS A 267 54.50 71.28 -1.65
N GLN A 268 54.51 70.33 -0.71
CA GLN A 268 55.49 70.31 0.39
C GLN A 268 56.93 70.27 -0.15
N LEU A 269 57.20 69.41 -1.13
CA LEU A 269 58.52 69.33 -1.78
C LEU A 269 58.91 70.66 -2.45
N THR A 270 57.96 71.31 -3.12
CA THR A 270 58.20 72.61 -3.77
C THR A 270 58.55 73.70 -2.75
N VAL A 271 57.84 73.74 -1.63
CA VAL A 271 58.11 74.69 -0.54
C VAL A 271 59.48 74.43 0.08
N GLN A 272 59.85 73.17 0.30
CA GLN A 272 61.15 72.80 0.86
C GLN A 272 62.31 73.23 -0.05
N ASN A 273 62.20 73.00 -1.37
CA ASN A 273 63.23 73.42 -2.35
C ASN A 273 63.43 74.94 -2.44
N LEU A 274 62.43 75.75 -2.06
CA LEU A 274 62.55 77.21 -2.04
C LEU A 274 63.23 77.74 -0.77
N GLN A 275 63.40 76.90 0.25
CA GLN A 275 64.01 77.26 1.53
C GLN A 275 65.52 76.93 1.59
N GLU A 276 66.02 76.12 0.64
CA GLU A 276 67.44 75.78 0.45
C GLU A 276 68.14 76.76 -0.50
#